data_AF-A0AAV2MX75-F1
#
_entry.id   AF-A0AAV2MX75-F1
#
_cell.length_a   1.000
_cell.length_b   1.000
_cell.length_c   1.000
_cell.angle_alpha   90.00
_cell.angle_beta   90.00
_cell.angle_gamma   90.00
#
_symmetry.space_group_name_H-M   'P 1'
#
loop_
_entity.id
_entity.type
_entity.pdbx_description
1 polymer ?
#
loop_
_entity_poly.entity_id
_entity_poly.type
_entity_poly.pdbx_seq_one_letter_code
_entity_poly.pdbx_strand_id
1 'polypeptide(L)'
;MPSLLPLLKVLPRLVAPEQYQDIDDKWRLLPFLQLHEDIDHKDDVDLFWVKLMTADEGDQGQSFKKLSKFILDVLSLPYSNADFERTFSQINLIKTKSRNKLVTSTINGILLSKQRVKGNCVSFVPSKQEYSRMTKTLMYPKKKPKKNTTTKETSSAQIFNLYEGE
;
A
#
# COMPACT_ATOMS: atom_id res chain seq x y z
N MET A 1 15.91 -27.95 7.92
CA MET A 1 15.10 -26.72 7.84
C MET A 1 14.65 -26.49 6.39
N PRO A 2 13.38 -26.07 6.17
CA PRO A 2 12.92 -25.70 4.84
C PRO A 2 13.62 -24.42 4.37
N SER A 3 13.94 -24.38 3.08
CA SER A 3 14.53 -23.22 2.41
C SER A 3 13.48 -22.14 2.12
N LEU A 4 13.88 -20.88 2.20
CA LEU A 4 13.10 -19.72 1.80
C LEU A 4 13.22 -19.43 0.29
N LEU A 5 14.17 -20.08 -0.42
CA LEU A 5 14.40 -19.88 -1.86
C LEU A 5 13.15 -20.04 -2.74
N PRO A 6 12.24 -21.02 -2.52
CA PRO A 6 11.02 -21.12 -3.32
C PRO A 6 10.16 -19.86 -3.22
N LEU A 7 10.06 -19.28 -2.02
CA LEU A 7 9.27 -18.06 -1.79
C LEU A 7 9.93 -16.83 -2.42
N LEU A 8 11.26 -16.70 -2.28
CA LEU A 8 12.04 -15.61 -2.88
C LEU A 8 11.88 -15.57 -4.41
N LYS A 9 11.85 -16.74 -5.07
CA LYS A 9 11.65 -16.85 -6.52
C LYS A 9 10.25 -16.41 -6.99
N VAL A 10 9.22 -16.58 -6.16
CA VAL A 10 7.85 -16.14 -6.47
C VAL A 10 7.72 -14.62 -6.38
N LEU A 11 8.57 -13.97 -5.58
CA LEU A 11 8.50 -12.54 -5.26
C LEU A 11 9.74 -11.77 -5.74
N PRO A 12 10.05 -11.78 -7.06
CA PRO A 12 11.27 -11.14 -7.59
C PRO A 12 11.27 -9.62 -7.48
N ARG A 13 10.11 -9.01 -7.20
CA ARG A 13 9.99 -7.56 -6.98
C ARG A 13 10.39 -7.12 -5.57
N LEU A 14 10.39 -8.04 -4.59
CA LEU A 14 10.74 -7.72 -3.22
C LEU A 14 12.25 -7.78 -2.99
N VAL A 15 12.93 -8.74 -3.65
CA VAL A 15 14.36 -8.99 -3.44
C VAL A 15 15.04 -9.31 -4.76
N ALA A 16 16.20 -8.71 -4.99
CA ALA A 16 17.05 -9.02 -6.14
C ALA A 16 17.67 -10.42 -6.02
N PRO A 17 17.84 -11.17 -7.13
CA PRO A 17 18.38 -12.53 -7.10
C PRO A 17 19.74 -12.69 -6.40
N GLU A 18 20.56 -11.64 -6.45
CA GLU A 18 21.88 -11.57 -5.80
C GLU A 18 21.80 -11.75 -4.27
N GLN A 19 20.67 -11.43 -3.67
CA GLN A 19 20.47 -11.47 -2.22
C GLN A 19 19.78 -12.75 -1.74
N TYR A 20 19.38 -13.65 -2.64
CA TYR A 20 18.62 -14.85 -2.28
C TYR A 20 19.39 -15.78 -1.37
N GLN A 21 20.67 -16.00 -1.68
CA GLN A 21 21.53 -16.88 -0.88
C GLN A 21 21.76 -16.31 0.52
N ASP A 22 22.14 -15.02 0.60
CA ASP A 22 22.30 -14.29 1.89
C ASP A 22 21.09 -14.43 2.81
N ILE A 23 19.89 -14.34 2.25
CA ILE A 23 18.64 -14.39 3.02
C ILE A 23 18.32 -15.83 3.44
N ASP A 24 18.49 -16.81 2.54
CA ASP A 24 18.27 -18.23 2.87
C ASP A 24 19.24 -18.71 3.95
N ASP A 25 20.51 -18.28 3.88
CA ASP A 25 21.52 -18.64 4.87
C ASP A 25 21.18 -18.05 6.24
N LYS A 26 20.78 -16.78 6.30
CA LYS A 26 20.33 -16.13 7.56
C LYS A 26 19.08 -16.78 8.12
N TRP A 27 18.13 -17.17 7.27
CA TRP A 27 16.94 -17.91 7.69
C TRP A 27 17.30 -19.24 8.35
N ARG A 28 18.29 -19.95 7.81
CA ARG A 28 18.80 -21.22 8.39
C ARG A 28 19.60 -21.02 9.66
N LEU A 29 20.27 -19.88 9.81
CA LEU A 29 21.05 -19.53 11.01
C LEU A 29 20.16 -19.12 12.18
N LEU A 30 18.99 -18.53 11.92
CA LEU A 30 18.09 -17.96 12.92
C LEU A 30 17.79 -18.90 14.12
N PRO A 31 17.48 -20.21 13.94
CA PRO A 31 17.16 -21.08 15.08
C PRO A 31 18.36 -21.46 15.94
N PHE A 32 19.58 -21.27 15.43
CA PHE A 32 20.81 -21.60 16.15
C PHE A 32 21.35 -20.41 16.94
N LEU A 33 20.79 -19.21 16.74
CA LEU A 33 21.20 -18.02 17.44
C LEU A 33 20.47 -17.89 18.78
N GLN A 34 21.21 -17.52 19.82
CA GLN A 34 20.59 -17.02 21.05
C GLN A 34 20.13 -15.58 20.80
N LEU A 35 18.81 -15.43 20.66
CA LEU A 35 18.18 -14.12 20.52
C LEU A 35 18.31 -13.35 21.85
N HIS A 36 18.41 -12.02 21.76
CA HIS A 36 18.41 -11.14 22.93
C HIS A 36 17.13 -11.33 23.76
N GLU A 37 17.19 -11.11 25.07
CA GLU A 37 16.06 -11.30 26.00
C GLU A 37 14.81 -10.50 25.61
N ASP A 38 14.97 -9.41 24.84
CA ASP A 38 13.87 -8.56 24.36
C ASP A 38 13.08 -9.13 23.17
N ILE A 39 13.57 -10.20 22.54
CA ILE A 39 12.96 -10.85 21.37
C ILE A 39 12.27 -12.14 21.84
N ASP A 40 10.97 -12.06 22.13
CA ASP A 40 10.15 -13.23 22.47
C ASP A 40 9.42 -13.75 21.22
N HIS A 41 9.37 -15.06 21.07
CA HIS A 41 8.61 -15.76 20.04
C HIS A 41 7.09 -15.69 20.28
N LYS A 42 6.67 -15.18 21.44
CA LYS A 42 5.26 -14.92 21.79
C LYS A 42 4.77 -13.54 21.36
N ASP A 43 5.66 -12.65 20.92
CA ASP A 43 5.27 -11.36 20.38
C ASP A 43 4.47 -11.53 19.07
N ASP A 44 3.68 -10.52 18.72
CA ASP A 44 3.06 -10.45 17.40
C ASP A 44 4.15 -10.60 16.32
N VAL A 45 3.83 -11.37 15.27
CA VAL A 45 4.78 -11.73 14.21
C VAL A 45 5.48 -10.48 13.64
N ASP A 46 4.73 -9.40 13.43
CA ASP A 46 5.28 -8.13 12.92
C ASP A 46 6.27 -7.49 13.90
N LEU A 47 5.95 -7.49 15.20
CA LEU A 47 6.80 -6.92 16.24
C LEU A 47 8.08 -7.73 16.41
N PHE A 48 8.00 -9.06 16.33
CA PHE A 48 9.17 -9.93 16.34
C PHE A 48 10.16 -9.57 15.22
N TRP A 49 9.67 -9.47 13.97
CA TRP A 49 10.54 -9.15 12.84
C TRP A 49 11.06 -7.71 12.85
N VAL A 50 10.29 -6.75 13.36
CA VAL A 50 10.76 -5.38 13.60
C VAL A 50 11.88 -5.36 14.63
N LYS A 51 11.69 -6.03 15.78
CA LYS A 51 12.72 -6.13 16.82
C LYS A 51 14.00 -6.78 16.30
N LEU A 52 13.87 -7.86 15.52
CA LEU A 52 15.00 -8.53 14.88
C LEU A 52 15.69 -7.66 13.81
N MET A 53 14.95 -6.76 13.16
CA MET A 53 15.51 -5.78 12.22
C MET A 53 16.28 -4.66 12.94
N THR A 54 15.78 -4.21 14.09
CA THR A 54 16.37 -3.13 14.90
C THR A 54 17.45 -3.61 15.86
N ALA A 55 17.50 -4.91 16.16
CA ALA A 55 18.62 -5.51 16.84
C ALA A 55 19.87 -5.23 15.99
N ASP A 56 20.71 -4.34 16.49
CA ASP A 56 21.99 -4.06 15.86
C ASP A 56 22.88 -5.31 15.96
N GLU A 57 24.05 -5.23 15.32
CA GLU A 57 25.12 -6.21 15.42
C GLU A 57 25.46 -6.45 16.89
N GLY A 58 24.71 -7.33 17.56
CA GLY A 58 25.12 -7.92 18.82
C GLY A 58 26.44 -8.66 18.61
N ASP A 59 27.10 -9.00 19.72
CA ASP A 59 28.45 -9.56 19.90
C ASP A 59 28.99 -10.54 18.83
N GLN A 60 28.13 -11.10 17.98
CA GLN A 60 28.42 -12.01 16.87
C GLN A 60 28.44 -11.37 15.46
N GLY A 61 28.22 -10.06 15.31
CA GLY A 61 28.38 -9.32 14.04
C GLY A 61 27.39 -9.68 12.92
N GLN A 62 26.27 -10.35 13.23
CA GLN A 62 25.32 -10.83 12.23
C GLN A 62 24.08 -9.93 12.11
N SER A 63 24.00 -9.18 11.01
CA SER A 63 22.83 -8.33 10.72
C SER A 63 21.70 -9.12 10.05
N PHE A 64 20.53 -9.20 10.68
CA PHE A 64 19.31 -9.80 10.10
C PHE A 64 18.45 -8.80 9.30
N LYS A 65 18.93 -7.55 9.13
CA LYS A 65 18.19 -6.45 8.48
C LYS A 65 17.59 -6.85 7.11
N LYS A 66 18.34 -7.57 6.27
CA LYS A 66 17.85 -8.02 4.94
C LYS A 66 16.73 -9.06 5.05
N LEU A 67 16.88 -10.04 5.96
CA LEU A 67 15.89 -11.10 6.18
C LEU A 67 14.61 -10.49 6.77
N SER A 68 14.73 -9.70 7.84
CA SER A 68 13.58 -9.09 8.50
C SER A 68 12.82 -8.16 7.55
N LYS A 69 13.53 -7.36 6.75
CA LYS A 69 12.89 -6.53 5.72
C LYS A 69 12.10 -7.37 4.73
N PHE A 70 12.69 -8.46 4.20
CA PHE A 70 11.99 -9.34 3.28
C PHE A 70 10.72 -9.93 3.90
N ILE A 71 10.79 -10.43 5.14
CA ILE A 71 9.63 -11.03 5.80
C ILE A 71 8.55 -9.97 6.09
N LEU A 72 8.92 -8.77 6.54
CA LEU A 72 7.99 -7.66 6.71
C LEU A 72 7.32 -7.24 5.38
N ASP A 73 8.09 -7.21 4.29
CA ASP A 73 7.55 -6.94 2.96
C ASP A 73 6.55 -8.02 2.54
N VAL A 74 6.84 -9.30 2.82
CA VAL A 74 5.91 -10.42 2.57
C VAL A 74 4.64 -10.31 3.43
N LEU A 75 4.78 -9.97 4.72
CA LEU A 75 3.65 -9.79 5.64
C LEU A 75 2.76 -8.60 5.26
N SER A 76 3.33 -7.59 4.58
CA SER A 76 2.56 -6.46 4.06
C SER A 76 1.69 -6.81 2.84
N LEU A 77 1.93 -7.96 2.21
CA LEU A 77 1.12 -8.41 1.08
C LEU A 77 -0.25 -8.88 1.58
N PRO A 78 -1.36 -8.42 0.95
CA PRO A 78 -2.68 -8.92 1.29
C PRO A 78 -2.75 -10.41 0.97
N TYR A 79 -2.89 -11.22 2.02
CA TYR A 79 -2.82 -12.69 1.94
C TYR A 79 -4.05 -13.31 1.26
N SER A 80 -5.18 -12.60 1.15
CA SER A 80 -6.44 -13.17 0.66
C SER A 80 -7.21 -12.26 -0.30
N ASN A 81 -7.86 -12.91 -1.28
CA ASN A 81 -8.87 -12.30 -2.13
C ASN A 81 -10.02 -11.68 -1.32
N ALA A 82 -10.27 -12.18 -0.09
CA ALA A 82 -11.30 -11.66 0.80
C ALA A 82 -11.10 -10.18 1.18
N ASP A 83 -9.86 -9.69 1.25
CA ASP A 83 -9.58 -8.27 1.55
C ASP A 83 -9.94 -7.37 0.36
N PHE A 84 -9.71 -7.86 -0.85
CA PHE A 84 -10.16 -7.22 -2.07
C PHE A 84 -11.69 -7.24 -2.15
N GLU A 85 -12.34 -8.38 -1.87
CA GLU A 85 -13.80 -8.49 -1.84
C GLU A 85 -14.43 -7.57 -0.79
N ARG A 86 -13.82 -7.43 0.39
CA ARG A 86 -14.24 -6.46 1.40
C ARG A 86 -14.17 -5.04 0.85
N THR A 87 -13.08 -4.69 0.18
CA THR A 87 -12.92 -3.37 -0.45
C THR A 87 -13.95 -3.15 -1.57
N PHE A 88 -14.19 -4.14 -2.44
CA PHE A 88 -15.22 -4.08 -3.47
C PHE A 88 -16.62 -3.99 -2.90
N SER A 89 -16.91 -4.67 -1.80
CA SER A 89 -18.17 -4.55 -1.07
C SER A 89 -18.39 -3.13 -0.56
N GLN A 90 -17.35 -2.47 -0.03
CA GLN A 90 -17.44 -1.05 0.34
C GLN A 90 -17.72 -0.16 -0.87
N ILE A 91 -17.10 -0.44 -2.02
CA ILE A 91 -17.38 0.30 -3.27
C ILE A 91 -18.83 0.09 -3.72
N ASN A 92 -19.38 -1.13 -3.59
CA ASN A 92 -20.78 -1.42 -3.89
C ASN A 92 -21.73 -0.69 -2.94
N LEU A 93 -21.37 -0.52 -1.66
CA LEU A 93 -22.14 0.32 -0.74
C LEU A 93 -22.10 1.81 -1.12
N ILE A 94 -20.96 2.28 -1.65
CA ILE A 94 -20.82 3.65 -2.16
C ILE A 94 -21.69 3.80 -3.44
N LYS A 95 -21.63 2.86 -4.36
CA LYS A 95 -22.40 2.86 -5.62
C LYS A 95 -23.76 2.22 -5.44
N THR A 96 -24.73 2.99 -4.97
CA THR A 96 -26.11 2.52 -4.86
C THR A 96 -26.83 2.56 -6.22
N LYS A 97 -27.97 1.87 -6.33
CA LYS A 97 -28.80 1.87 -7.55
C LYS A 97 -29.21 3.27 -8.00
N SER A 98 -29.47 4.18 -7.05
CA SER A 98 -29.79 5.59 -7.32
C SER A 98 -28.56 6.47 -7.54
N ARG A 99 -27.37 6.08 -7.05
CA ARG A 99 -26.13 6.86 -7.11
C ARG A 99 -25.00 6.07 -7.77
N ASN A 100 -25.21 5.69 -9.03
CA ASN A 100 -24.28 4.87 -9.81
C ASN A 100 -23.30 5.69 -10.68
N LYS A 101 -23.64 6.93 -11.03
CA LYS A 101 -22.85 7.83 -11.88
C LYS A 101 -21.87 8.68 -11.07
N LEU A 102 -20.91 8.04 -10.42
CA LEU A 102 -19.82 8.71 -9.71
C LEU A 102 -18.54 8.61 -10.52
N VAL A 103 -17.79 9.72 -10.60
CA VAL A 103 -16.44 9.72 -11.17
C VAL A 103 -15.51 8.95 -10.24
N THR A 104 -14.53 8.23 -10.80
CA THR A 104 -13.57 7.40 -10.05
C THR A 104 -12.85 8.18 -8.95
N SER A 105 -12.49 9.45 -9.20
CA SER A 105 -11.87 10.33 -8.20
C SER A 105 -12.77 10.55 -6.98
N THR A 106 -14.09 10.67 -7.19
CA THR A 106 -15.07 10.82 -6.12
C THR A 106 -15.23 9.52 -5.33
N ILE A 107 -15.28 8.36 -6.00
CA ILE A 107 -15.36 7.06 -5.32
C ILE A 107 -14.13 6.85 -4.44
N ASN A 108 -12.93 7.11 -4.99
CA ASN A 108 -11.68 7.00 -4.25
C ASN A 108 -11.65 7.96 -3.04
N GLY A 109 -12.05 9.22 -3.23
CA GLY A 109 -12.14 10.20 -2.15
C GLY A 109 -13.08 9.78 -1.01
N ILE A 110 -14.24 9.20 -1.34
CA ILE A 110 -15.19 8.69 -0.34
C ILE A 110 -14.61 7.46 0.37
N LEU A 111 -14.01 6.53 -0.36
CA LEU A 111 -13.40 5.32 0.20
C LEU A 111 -12.29 5.69 1.20
N LEU A 112 -11.37 6.57 0.81
CA LEU A 112 -10.28 7.05 1.66
C LEU A 112 -10.80 7.78 2.89
N SER A 113 -11.83 8.62 2.72
CA SER A 113 -12.46 9.34 3.83
C SER A 113 -13.09 8.36 4.82
N LYS A 114 -13.76 7.30 4.33
CA LYS A 114 -14.35 6.25 5.18
C LYS A 114 -13.28 5.44 5.92
N GLN A 115 -12.15 5.14 5.29
CA GLN A 115 -11.03 4.46 5.96
C GLN A 115 -10.35 5.35 7.01
N ARG A 116 -10.28 6.67 6.75
CA ARG A 116 -9.67 7.65 7.65
C ARG A 116 -10.54 7.94 8.88
N VAL A 117 -11.85 7.94 8.74
CA VAL A 117 -12.81 8.09 9.85
C VAL A 117 -13.05 6.72 10.49
N LYS A 118 -12.21 6.36 11.47
CA LYS A 118 -12.41 5.16 12.28
C LYS A 118 -13.52 5.42 13.30
N GLY A 119 -14.68 4.79 13.12
CA GLY A 119 -15.83 4.92 14.02
C GLY A 119 -16.84 5.98 13.59
N ASN A 120 -17.25 6.86 14.51
CA ASN A 120 -18.28 7.87 14.27
C ASN A 120 -17.66 9.22 13.82
N CYS A 121 -18.42 10.01 13.06
CA CYS A 121 -18.02 11.35 12.64
C CYS A 121 -17.90 12.34 13.80
N VAL A 122 -18.54 12.06 14.94
CA VAL A 122 -18.54 12.93 16.13
C VAL A 122 -17.19 12.91 16.85
N SER A 123 -16.54 11.74 16.92
CA SER A 123 -15.22 11.58 17.56
C SER A 123 -14.05 11.84 16.61
N PHE A 124 -14.33 12.15 15.35
CA PHE A 124 -13.30 12.33 14.35
C PHE A 124 -12.57 13.67 14.56
N VAL A 125 -11.27 13.58 14.86
CA VAL A 125 -10.38 14.75 14.92
C VAL A 125 -9.47 14.74 13.69
N PRO A 126 -9.63 15.70 12.76
CA PRO A 126 -8.70 15.89 11.65
C PRO A 126 -7.31 16.32 12.15
N SER A 127 -6.28 15.90 11.44
CA SER A 127 -4.90 16.34 11.65
C SER A 127 -4.69 17.78 11.19
N LYS A 128 -3.66 18.43 11.73
CA LYS A 128 -3.28 19.81 11.32
C LYS A 128 -3.03 19.93 9.82
N GLN A 129 -2.50 18.88 9.18
CA GLN A 129 -2.28 18.84 7.73
C GLN A 129 -3.59 18.78 6.95
N GLU A 130 -4.57 18.00 7.41
CA GLU A 130 -5.91 17.92 6.79
C GLU A 130 -6.63 19.28 6.87
N TYR A 131 -6.54 19.97 8.01
CA TYR A 131 -7.08 21.33 8.18
C TYR A 131 -6.46 22.35 7.22
N SER A 132 -5.12 22.35 7.08
CA SER A 132 -4.42 23.26 6.18
C SER A 132 -4.90 23.13 4.73
N ARG A 133 -5.22 21.91 4.30
CA ARG A 133 -5.73 21.61 2.95
C ARG A 133 -7.19 22.02 2.73
N MET A 134 -7.98 22.19 3.80
CA MET A 134 -9.37 22.66 3.73
C MET A 134 -9.49 24.19 3.70
N THR A 135 -8.55 24.87 3.05
CA THR A 135 -8.59 26.33 2.91
C THR A 135 -9.34 26.73 1.63
N LYS A 136 -10.08 27.84 1.69
CA LYS A 136 -10.87 28.40 0.56
C LYS A 136 -10.06 28.52 -0.73
N THR A 137 -8.79 28.92 -0.63
CA THR A 137 -7.88 29.08 -1.77
C THR A 137 -7.64 27.77 -2.52
N LEU A 138 -7.58 26.63 -1.81
CA LEU A 138 -7.33 25.31 -2.39
C LEU A 138 -8.61 24.64 -2.86
N MET A 139 -9.70 24.73 -2.08
CA MET A 139 -10.98 24.09 -2.42
C MET A 139 -11.72 24.80 -3.55
N TYR A 140 -11.59 26.13 -3.62
CA TYR A 140 -12.28 26.96 -4.60
C TYR A 140 -11.27 27.86 -5.33
N PRO A 141 -10.40 27.29 -6.16
CA PRO A 141 -9.44 28.09 -6.93
C PRO A 141 -10.22 29.03 -7.84
N LYS A 142 -9.91 30.32 -7.76
CA LYS A 142 -10.53 31.33 -8.65
C LYS A 142 -10.17 30.95 -10.09
N LYS A 143 -11.19 30.67 -10.91
CA LYS A 143 -10.98 30.40 -12.35
C LYS A 143 -10.23 31.58 -12.95
N LYS A 144 -9.09 31.33 -13.59
CA LYS A 144 -8.42 32.35 -14.41
C LYS A 144 -9.39 32.77 -15.52
N PRO A 145 -9.50 34.06 -15.85
CA PRO A 145 -10.39 34.52 -16.92
C PRO A 145 -10.00 33.80 -18.21
N LYS A 146 -11.00 33.21 -18.89
CA LYS A 146 -10.82 32.59 -20.20
C LYS A 146 -10.27 33.66 -21.15
N LYS A 147 -9.01 33.55 -21.56
CA LYS A 147 -8.56 34.23 -22.78
C LYS A 147 -9.31 33.56 -23.94
N ASN A 148 -10.09 34.34 -24.68
CA ASN A 148 -10.68 33.91 -25.93
C ASN A 148 -9.54 33.66 -26.93
N THR A 149 -9.07 32.43 -27.04
CA THR A 149 -8.37 31.98 -28.24
C THR A 149 -9.37 31.24 -29.09
N THR A 150 -9.91 31.97 -30.07
CA THR A 150 -10.53 31.42 -31.26
C THR A 150 -9.48 30.63 -32.01
N THR A 151 -9.46 29.31 -31.85
CA THR A 151 -8.77 28.43 -32.80
C THR A 151 -9.61 27.19 -33.01
N LYS A 152 -10.38 27.27 -34.10
CA LYS A 152 -10.95 26.23 -34.96
C LYS A 152 -11.09 24.83 -34.36
N GLU A 153 -12.36 24.46 -34.27
CA GLU A 153 -12.87 23.09 -34.27
C GLU A 153 -11.99 22.16 -35.13
N THR A 154 -11.51 21.07 -34.55
CA THR A 154 -11.37 19.84 -35.30
C THR A 154 -12.02 18.73 -34.47
N SER A 155 -13.13 18.28 -35.06
CA SER A 155 -14.08 17.27 -34.62
C SER A 155 -13.46 16.09 -33.86
N SER A 156 -14.02 15.80 -32.69
CA SER A 156 -13.79 14.61 -31.87
C SER A 156 -14.45 13.35 -32.46
N ALA A 157 -14.43 13.18 -33.78
CA ALA A 157 -15.07 12.06 -34.48
C ALA A 157 -14.10 11.06 -35.11
N GLN A 158 -12.78 11.09 -34.79
CA GLN A 158 -11.80 10.19 -35.43
C GLN A 158 -11.03 9.23 -34.51
N ILE A 159 -11.35 9.13 -33.20
CA ILE A 159 -10.71 8.12 -32.31
C ILE A 159 -11.70 7.02 -31.89
N PHE A 160 -12.66 6.67 -32.76
CA PHE A 160 -13.57 5.53 -32.53
C PHE A 160 -13.50 4.44 -33.61
N ASN A 161 -12.61 4.56 -34.61
CA ASN A 161 -12.48 3.59 -35.71
C ASN A 161 -11.17 2.79 -35.67
N LEU A 162 -10.62 2.48 -34.48
CA LEU A 162 -9.42 1.66 -34.37
C LEU A 162 -9.60 0.37 -33.56
N TYR A 163 -10.84 -0.05 -33.30
CA TYR A 163 -11.11 -1.26 -32.51
C TYR A 163 -12.27 -2.15 -33.01
N GLU A 164 -12.63 -2.06 -34.28
CA GLU A 164 -13.46 -3.08 -34.96
C GLU A 164 -12.98 -3.17 -36.42
N GLY A 165 -12.20 -4.21 -36.73
CA GLY A 165 -11.69 -4.48 -38.08
C GLY A 165 -10.46 -5.36 -38.09
N GLU A 166 -10.71 -6.65 -38.31
CA GLU A 166 -9.80 -7.81 -38.48
C GLU A 166 -9.49 -8.65 -37.21
#